data_AF-A0A2E5URS0-F1
#
_entry.id   AF-A0A2E5URS0-F1
#
_cell.length_a   1.000
_cell.length_b   1.000
_cell.length_c   1.000
_cell.angle_alpha   90.00
_cell.angle_beta   90.00
_cell.angle_gamma   90.00
#
_symmetry.space_group_name_H-M   'P 1'
#
loop_
_entity.id
_entity.type
_entity.pdbx_description
1 polymer ?
#
loop_
_entity_poly.entity_id
_entity_poly.type
_entity_poly.pdbx_seq_one_letter_code
_entity_poly.pdbx_strand_id
1 'polypeptide(L)'
;MKLKLFLSIITICQFSGCGVYEAQVNDSIEDRNQGIENRVTSLENKIDALKQELNQLDTKNNQLEMMIQSQARDKSKQKLKSNNSENAKDSFESSFELLRKGDYVSAEIALREYIKDFPMGSYTDDAKYWLAESLFSQDKYSEALDIFNEIIIEYPGSEKMMESILKSGFSYQEMGDLSSAEAIFMRVIRDYPNSSASSLAEERLKKIQR
;
A
#
# COMPACT_ATOMS: atom_id res chain seq x y z
N MET A 1 39.14 16.60 107.59
CA MET A 1 38.99 15.27 106.94
C MET A 1 37.84 15.18 105.92
N LYS A 2 36.83 16.07 105.94
CA LYS A 2 35.64 16.00 105.05
C LYS A 2 35.84 16.46 103.59
N LEU A 3 36.90 17.21 103.28
CA LEU A 3 37.07 17.81 101.94
C LEU A 3 37.70 16.87 100.89
N LYS A 4 38.57 15.93 101.31
CA LYS A 4 39.20 14.96 100.40
C LYS A 4 38.24 13.89 99.88
N LEU A 5 37.18 13.57 100.63
CA LEU A 5 36.16 12.61 100.20
C LEU A 5 35.23 13.21 99.14
N PHE A 6 34.96 14.53 99.20
CA PHE A 6 34.07 15.22 98.28
C PHE A 6 34.68 15.42 96.88
N LEU A 7 35.98 15.73 96.79
CA LEU A 7 36.65 15.85 95.49
C LEU A 7 36.77 14.51 94.76
N SER A 8 37.01 13.40 95.48
CA SER A 8 37.07 12.07 94.86
C SER A 8 35.71 11.62 94.31
N ILE A 9 34.60 11.96 94.98
CA ILE A 9 33.25 11.62 94.52
C ILE A 9 32.87 12.45 93.29
N ILE A 10 33.27 13.72 93.23
CA ILE A 10 33.00 14.59 92.07
C ILE A 10 33.81 14.12 90.83
N THR A 11 35.06 13.69 91.00
CA THR A 11 35.87 13.16 89.88
C THR A 11 35.38 11.80 89.36
N ILE A 12 34.86 10.92 90.23
CA ILE A 12 34.29 9.62 89.82
C ILE A 12 32.93 9.81 89.10
N CYS A 13 32.13 10.81 89.49
CA CYS A 13 30.88 11.14 88.81
C CYS A 13 31.09 11.76 87.42
N GLN A 14 32.14 12.56 87.21
CA GLN A 14 32.40 13.20 85.92
C GLN A 14 32.93 12.23 84.85
N PHE A 15 33.68 11.19 85.23
CA PHE A 15 34.20 10.20 84.28
C PHE A 15 33.18 9.10 83.90
N SER A 16 32.32 8.69 84.84
CA SER A 16 31.38 7.57 84.59
C SER A 16 30.10 8.01 83.87
N GLY A 17 29.66 9.26 84.05
CA GLY A 17 28.47 9.79 83.38
C GLY A 17 28.72 10.18 81.93
N CYS A 18 29.84 10.86 81.63
CA CYS A 18 30.08 11.47 80.32
C CYS A 18 30.21 10.42 79.17
N GLY A 19 30.94 9.33 79.39
CA GLY A 19 31.12 8.28 78.38
C GLY A 19 29.85 7.47 78.09
N VAL A 20 28.92 7.37 79.05
CA VAL A 20 27.63 6.68 78.86
C VAL A 20 26.66 7.54 78.05
N TYR A 21 26.63 8.86 78.29
CA TYR A 21 25.82 9.77 77.48
C TYR A 21 26.35 9.89 76.04
N GLU A 22 27.66 9.93 75.84
CA GLU A 22 28.27 9.99 74.51
C GLU A 22 28.00 8.70 73.71
N ALA A 23 28.13 7.52 74.34
CA ALA A 23 27.77 6.24 73.73
C ALA A 23 26.28 6.14 73.37
N GLN A 24 25.38 6.53 74.30
CA GLN A 24 23.93 6.47 74.06
C GLN A 24 23.46 7.44 72.97
N VAL A 25 24.09 8.61 72.85
CA VAL A 25 23.84 9.54 71.75
C VAL A 25 24.37 8.98 70.42
N ASN A 26 25.52 8.31 70.43
CA ASN A 26 26.11 7.71 69.25
C ASN A 26 25.27 6.55 68.71
N ASP A 27 24.77 5.67 69.59
CA ASP A 27 23.84 4.58 69.24
C ASP A 27 22.54 5.13 68.62
N SER A 28 21.99 6.21 69.18
CA SER A 28 20.79 6.86 68.64
C SER A 28 21.03 7.53 67.28
N ILE A 29 22.24 8.03 67.01
CA ILE A 29 22.61 8.57 65.70
C ILE A 29 22.78 7.43 64.69
N GLU A 30 23.37 6.31 65.09
CA GLU A 30 23.56 5.13 64.25
C GLU A 30 22.21 4.50 63.83
N ASP A 31 21.27 4.37 64.76
CA ASP A 31 19.89 3.92 64.46
C ASP A 31 19.18 4.85 63.46
N ARG A 32 19.36 6.17 63.62
CA ARG A 32 18.79 7.17 62.69
C ARG A 32 19.46 7.09 61.32
N ASN A 33 20.76 6.88 61.27
CA ASN A 33 21.52 6.72 60.03
C ASN A 33 21.06 5.46 59.29
N GLN A 34 20.93 4.32 59.98
CA GLN A 34 20.38 3.09 59.40
C GLN A 34 18.95 3.28 58.86
N GLY A 35 18.13 4.05 59.60
CA GLY A 35 16.78 4.40 59.15
C GLY A 35 16.75 5.30 57.90
N ILE A 36 17.71 6.22 57.77
CA ILE A 36 17.88 7.05 56.58
C ILE A 36 18.34 6.19 55.40
N GLU A 37 19.34 5.32 55.59
CA GLU A 37 19.84 4.41 54.56
C GLU A 37 18.73 3.52 54.00
N ASN A 38 17.93 2.89 54.87
CA ASN A 38 16.79 2.07 54.45
C ASN A 38 15.78 2.87 53.60
N ARG A 39 15.55 4.14 53.93
CA ARG A 39 14.68 5.03 53.16
C ARG A 39 15.31 5.43 51.82
N VAL A 40 16.61 5.69 51.80
CA VAL A 40 17.37 6.00 50.57
C VAL A 40 17.29 4.81 49.62
N THR A 41 17.59 3.60 50.08
CA THR A 41 17.46 2.37 49.28
C THR A 41 16.04 2.15 48.79
N SER A 42 15.02 2.40 49.63
CA SER A 42 13.63 2.31 49.20
C SER A 42 13.26 3.34 48.13
N LEU A 43 13.82 4.55 48.19
CA LEU A 43 13.57 5.59 47.20
C LEU A 43 14.30 5.30 45.89
N GLU A 44 15.54 4.80 45.94
CA GLU A 44 16.30 4.36 44.78
C GLU A 44 15.56 3.26 44.00
N ASN A 45 15.06 2.24 44.71
CA ASN A 45 14.26 1.18 44.11
C ASN A 45 12.98 1.72 43.43
N LYS A 46 12.34 2.73 44.03
CA LYS A 46 11.15 3.39 43.42
C LYS A 46 11.53 4.21 42.19
N ILE A 47 12.65 4.93 42.23
CA ILE A 47 13.16 5.71 41.10
C ILE A 47 13.43 4.78 39.91
N ASP A 48 14.02 3.62 40.14
CA ASP A 48 14.33 2.68 39.06
C ASP A 48 13.07 1.99 38.50
N ALA A 49 12.10 1.68 39.35
CA ALA A 49 10.80 1.19 38.91
C ALA A 49 10.07 2.23 38.02
N LEU A 50 10.08 3.51 38.41
CA LEU A 50 9.46 4.59 37.64
C LEU A 50 10.17 4.81 36.30
N LYS A 51 11.51 4.74 36.25
CA LYS A 51 12.26 4.81 34.99
C LYS A 51 11.90 3.66 34.04
N GLN A 52 11.72 2.46 34.59
CA GLN A 52 11.32 1.30 33.80
C GLN A 52 9.91 1.50 33.21
N GLU A 53 8.98 2.05 33.98
CA GLU A 53 7.63 2.36 33.52
C GLU A 53 7.62 3.45 32.43
N LEU A 54 8.45 4.49 32.56
CA LEU A 54 8.59 5.53 31.54
C LEU A 54 9.06 4.95 30.20
N ASN A 55 10.10 4.11 30.24
CA ASN A 55 10.60 3.43 29.04
C ASN A 55 9.53 2.53 28.41
N GLN A 56 8.72 1.85 29.22
CA GLN A 56 7.60 1.06 28.71
C GLN A 56 6.53 1.93 28.05
N LEU A 57 6.24 3.11 28.61
CA LEU A 57 5.27 4.02 28.03
C LEU A 57 5.78 4.59 26.69
N ASP A 58 7.06 4.93 26.60
CA ASP A 58 7.67 5.41 25.36
C ASP A 58 7.64 4.35 24.26
N THR A 59 7.93 3.09 24.60
CA THR A 59 7.82 1.98 23.62
C THR A 59 6.38 1.77 23.16
N LYS A 60 5.39 1.86 24.07
CA LYS A 60 3.96 1.78 23.73
C LYS A 60 3.52 2.96 22.86
N ASN A 61 3.98 4.17 23.14
CA ASN A 61 3.68 5.35 22.35
C ASN A 61 4.24 5.21 20.94
N ASN A 62 5.50 4.79 20.79
CA ASN A 62 6.12 4.53 19.49
C ASN A 62 5.38 3.41 18.71
N GLN A 63 4.95 2.35 19.40
CA GLN A 63 4.15 1.28 18.79
C GLN A 63 2.77 1.79 18.33
N LEU A 64 2.12 2.61 19.15
CA LEU A 64 0.83 3.21 18.82
C LEU A 64 0.94 4.16 17.62
N GLU A 65 2.00 4.97 17.56
CA GLU A 65 2.30 5.83 16.41
C GLU A 65 2.49 5.02 15.12
N MET A 66 3.21 3.89 15.17
CA MET A 66 3.36 2.98 14.03
C MET A 66 2.03 2.35 13.59
N MET A 67 1.15 1.98 14.54
CA MET A 67 -0.18 1.42 14.24
C MET A 67 -1.14 2.45 13.65
N ILE A 68 -1.08 3.70 14.12
CA ILE A 68 -1.89 4.80 13.56
C ILE A 68 -1.45 5.11 12.13
N GLN A 69 -0.14 5.09 11.86
CA GLN A 69 0.41 5.39 10.53
C GLN A 69 0.08 4.31 9.50
N SER A 70 0.03 3.03 9.88
CA SER A 70 -0.37 1.94 8.98
C SER A 70 -1.88 1.98 8.69
N GLN A 71 -2.72 2.20 9.69
CA GLN A 71 -4.18 2.28 9.52
C GLN A 71 -4.63 3.49 8.68
N ALA A 72 -3.94 4.63 8.77
CA ALA A 72 -4.21 5.81 7.95
C ALA A 72 -3.85 5.59 6.46
N ARG A 73 -2.80 4.82 6.17
CA ARG A 73 -2.39 4.47 4.81
C ARG A 73 -3.35 3.47 4.15
N ASP A 74 -3.92 2.55 4.90
CA ASP A 74 -4.83 1.53 4.34
C ASP A 74 -6.23 2.09 4.07
N LYS A 75 -6.77 2.93 4.98
CA LYS A 75 -8.07 3.59 4.78
C LYS A 75 -8.05 4.61 3.63
N SER A 76 -6.92 5.32 3.42
CA SER A 76 -6.78 6.27 2.31
C SER A 76 -6.60 5.56 0.95
N LYS A 77 -5.83 4.46 0.88
CA LYS A 77 -5.68 3.65 -0.34
C LYS A 77 -6.96 2.92 -0.75
N GLN A 78 -7.74 2.40 0.20
CA GLN A 78 -9.02 1.76 -0.08
C GLN A 78 -10.07 2.78 -0.59
N LYS A 79 -10.12 3.98 -0.01
CA LYS A 79 -11.05 5.04 -0.45
C LYS A 79 -10.69 5.62 -1.83
N LEU A 80 -9.40 5.78 -2.14
CA LEU A 80 -8.96 6.21 -3.49
C LEU A 80 -9.17 5.13 -4.56
N LYS A 81 -8.90 3.85 -4.26
CA LYS A 81 -9.14 2.76 -5.22
C LYS A 81 -10.63 2.53 -5.49
N SER A 82 -11.48 2.63 -4.46
CA SER A 82 -12.94 2.49 -4.60
C SER A 82 -13.51 3.61 -5.46
N ASN A 83 -13.17 4.88 -5.16
CA ASN A 83 -13.68 6.02 -5.92
C ASN A 83 -13.15 6.04 -7.36
N ASN A 84 -11.90 5.67 -7.60
CA ASN A 84 -11.37 5.60 -8.97
C ASN A 84 -11.95 4.41 -9.75
N SER A 85 -12.23 3.27 -9.11
CA SER A 85 -12.83 2.12 -9.79
C SER A 85 -14.30 2.35 -10.15
N GLU A 86 -15.06 3.05 -9.31
CA GLU A 86 -16.45 3.40 -9.56
C GLU A 86 -16.55 4.47 -10.66
N ASN A 87 -15.73 5.54 -10.57
CA ASN A 87 -15.63 6.53 -11.64
C ASN A 87 -15.15 5.91 -12.97
N ALA A 88 -14.18 4.98 -12.94
CA ALA A 88 -13.73 4.30 -14.15
C ALA A 88 -14.87 3.51 -14.81
N LYS A 89 -15.63 2.76 -14.02
CA LYS A 89 -16.77 2.00 -14.54
C LYS A 89 -17.82 2.91 -15.17
N ASP A 90 -18.18 4.00 -14.51
CA ASP A 90 -19.21 4.93 -14.99
C ASP A 90 -18.76 5.68 -16.26
N SER A 91 -17.49 6.11 -16.31
CA SER A 91 -16.89 6.73 -17.50
C SER A 91 -16.83 5.75 -18.68
N PHE A 92 -16.49 4.49 -18.42
CA PHE A 92 -16.47 3.45 -19.45
C PHE A 92 -17.88 3.14 -19.98
N GLU A 93 -18.88 2.95 -19.11
CA GLU A 93 -20.26 2.69 -19.54
C GLU A 93 -20.83 3.86 -20.36
N SER A 94 -20.52 5.10 -19.98
CA SER A 94 -20.92 6.28 -20.74
C SER A 94 -20.35 6.28 -22.16
N SER A 95 -19.10 5.84 -22.31
CA SER A 95 -18.46 5.67 -23.63
C SER A 95 -19.14 4.54 -24.43
N PHE A 96 -19.54 3.46 -23.74
CA PHE A 96 -20.22 2.33 -24.35
C PHE A 96 -21.64 2.67 -24.85
N GLU A 97 -22.34 3.58 -24.18
CA GLU A 97 -23.62 4.10 -24.63
C GLU A 97 -23.53 4.83 -25.98
N LEU A 98 -22.41 5.51 -26.26
CA LEU A 98 -22.16 6.15 -27.55
C LEU A 98 -21.99 5.10 -28.67
N LEU A 99 -21.28 4.01 -28.38
CA LEU A 99 -21.15 2.87 -29.28
C LEU A 99 -22.50 2.22 -29.59
N ARG A 100 -23.33 2.01 -28.56
CA ARG A 100 -24.69 1.44 -28.72
C ARG A 100 -25.56 2.30 -29.65
N LYS A 101 -25.36 3.62 -29.65
CA LYS A 101 -26.03 4.56 -30.55
C LYS A 101 -25.42 4.63 -31.95
N GLY A 102 -24.27 3.98 -32.17
CA GLY A 102 -23.51 4.04 -33.42
C GLY A 102 -22.76 5.37 -33.61
N ASP A 103 -22.63 6.19 -32.56
CA ASP A 103 -21.87 7.44 -32.63
C ASP A 103 -20.39 7.16 -32.36
N TYR A 104 -19.71 6.62 -33.38
CA TYR A 104 -18.32 6.21 -33.29
C TYR A 104 -17.35 7.38 -33.09
N VAL A 105 -17.70 8.58 -33.55
CA VAL A 105 -16.86 9.78 -33.39
C VAL A 105 -16.88 10.23 -31.93
N SER A 106 -18.06 10.35 -31.33
CA SER A 106 -18.16 10.69 -29.90
C SER A 106 -17.59 9.59 -29.03
N ALA A 107 -17.81 8.31 -29.39
CA ALA A 107 -17.23 7.18 -28.68
C ALA A 107 -15.69 7.21 -28.71
N GLU A 108 -15.07 7.51 -29.84
CA GLU A 108 -13.62 7.66 -29.95
C GLU A 108 -13.09 8.70 -28.95
N ILE A 109 -13.72 9.89 -28.90
CA ILE A 109 -13.30 10.98 -28.01
C ILE A 109 -13.40 10.52 -26.54
N ALA A 110 -14.56 9.96 -26.16
CA ALA A 110 -14.80 9.52 -24.78
C ALA A 110 -13.87 8.37 -24.36
N LEU A 111 -13.60 7.42 -25.24
CA LEU A 111 -12.70 6.29 -24.97
C LEU A 111 -11.24 6.74 -24.84
N ARG A 112 -10.79 7.69 -25.67
CA ARG A 112 -9.44 8.27 -25.52
C ARG A 112 -9.28 9.01 -24.20
N GLU A 113 -10.30 9.75 -23.78
CA GLU A 113 -10.32 10.40 -22.46
C GLU A 113 -10.30 9.37 -21.33
N TYR A 114 -11.12 8.32 -21.41
CA TYR A 114 -11.12 7.23 -20.46
C TYR A 114 -9.74 6.55 -20.33
N ILE A 115 -9.09 6.20 -21.44
CA ILE A 115 -7.78 5.55 -21.41
C ILE A 115 -6.72 6.47 -20.80
N LYS A 116 -6.81 7.78 -21.05
CA LYS A 116 -5.90 8.78 -20.47
C LYS A 116 -6.09 8.90 -18.96
N ASP A 117 -7.32 8.91 -18.48
CA ASP A 117 -7.65 9.07 -17.06
C ASP A 117 -7.43 7.77 -16.28
N PHE A 118 -7.59 6.62 -16.93
CA PHE A 118 -7.47 5.28 -16.35
C PHE A 118 -6.52 4.39 -17.18
N PRO A 119 -5.21 4.67 -17.23
CA PRO A 119 -4.26 3.97 -18.11
C PRO A 119 -3.92 2.53 -17.67
N MET A 120 -4.26 2.14 -16.44
CA MET A 120 -4.10 0.78 -15.91
C MET A 120 -5.35 0.33 -15.13
N GLY A 121 -6.52 0.78 -15.59
CA GLY A 121 -7.82 0.41 -15.02
C GLY A 121 -8.26 -0.98 -15.47
N SER A 122 -9.23 -1.55 -14.76
CA SER A 122 -9.75 -2.90 -15.05
C SER A 122 -10.50 -3.03 -16.37
N TYR A 123 -10.87 -1.91 -17.02
CA TYR A 123 -11.54 -1.87 -18.33
C TYR A 123 -10.68 -1.20 -19.40
N THR A 124 -9.39 -0.98 -19.15
CA THR A 124 -8.54 -0.22 -20.10
C THR A 124 -8.30 -1.00 -21.39
N ASP A 125 -8.12 -2.32 -21.30
CA ASP A 125 -8.03 -3.21 -22.46
C ASP A 125 -9.35 -3.27 -23.24
N ASP A 126 -10.48 -3.38 -22.56
CA ASP A 126 -11.81 -3.25 -23.17
C ASP A 126 -11.97 -1.90 -23.88
N ALA A 127 -11.60 -0.79 -23.22
CA ALA A 127 -11.71 0.54 -23.80
C ALA A 127 -10.81 0.73 -25.03
N LYS A 128 -9.58 0.21 -24.99
CA LYS A 128 -8.71 0.18 -26.17
C LYS A 128 -9.33 -0.62 -27.30
N TYR A 129 -9.92 -1.78 -27.01
CA TYR A 129 -10.59 -2.60 -28.02
C TYR A 129 -11.74 -1.84 -28.68
N TRP A 130 -12.61 -1.23 -27.88
CA TRP A 130 -13.74 -0.46 -28.40
C TRP A 130 -13.31 0.82 -29.12
N LEU A 131 -12.18 1.41 -28.72
CA LEU A 131 -11.59 2.55 -29.43
C LEU A 131 -11.15 2.11 -30.83
N ALA A 132 -10.45 0.98 -30.93
CA ALA A 132 -10.03 0.41 -32.20
C ALA A 132 -11.24 0.05 -33.08
N GLU A 133 -12.30 -0.54 -32.52
CA GLU A 133 -13.56 -0.81 -33.25
C GLU A 133 -14.26 0.46 -33.71
N SER A 134 -14.23 1.53 -32.91
CA SER A 134 -14.78 2.84 -33.28
C SER A 134 -14.00 3.45 -34.44
N LEU A 135 -12.67 3.36 -34.41
CA LEU A 135 -11.80 3.82 -35.48
C LEU A 135 -12.02 2.99 -36.76
N PHE A 136 -12.13 1.67 -36.62
CA PHE A 136 -12.44 0.76 -37.73
C PHE A 136 -13.78 1.12 -38.38
N SER A 137 -14.81 1.40 -37.59
CA SER A 137 -16.14 1.79 -38.07
C SER A 137 -16.17 3.17 -38.74
N GLN A 138 -15.13 3.98 -38.55
CA GLN A 138 -14.92 5.26 -39.22
C GLN A 138 -13.98 5.15 -40.44
N ASP A 139 -13.67 3.94 -40.89
CA ASP A 139 -12.69 3.65 -41.95
C ASP A 139 -11.25 4.10 -41.63
N LYS A 140 -10.95 4.41 -40.36
CA LYS A 140 -9.62 4.78 -39.88
C LYS A 140 -8.78 3.54 -39.58
N TYR A 141 -8.63 2.66 -40.57
CA TYR A 141 -8.05 1.32 -40.39
C TYR A 141 -6.61 1.33 -39.87
N SER A 142 -5.79 2.29 -40.29
CA SER A 142 -4.41 2.41 -39.81
C SER A 142 -4.37 2.76 -38.31
N GLU A 143 -5.19 3.70 -37.86
CA GLU A 143 -5.26 4.07 -36.44
C GLU A 143 -5.85 2.93 -35.61
N ALA A 144 -6.87 2.23 -36.13
CA ALA A 144 -7.44 1.05 -35.47
C ALA A 144 -6.38 -0.05 -35.29
N LEU A 145 -5.57 -0.29 -36.32
CA LEU A 145 -4.48 -1.26 -36.30
C LEU A 145 -3.43 -0.94 -35.23
N ASP A 146 -3.05 0.33 -35.08
CA ASP A 146 -2.11 0.76 -34.04
C ASP A 146 -2.65 0.41 -32.64
N ILE A 147 -3.93 0.72 -32.38
CA ILE A 147 -4.56 0.41 -31.08
C ILE A 147 -4.70 -1.11 -30.87
N PHE A 148 -5.07 -1.89 -31.89
CA PHE A 148 -5.10 -3.35 -31.77
C PHE A 148 -3.72 -3.93 -31.43
N ASN A 149 -2.65 -3.40 -32.05
CA ASN A 149 -1.28 -3.82 -31.76
C ASN A 149 -0.85 -3.45 -30.33
N GLU A 150 -1.27 -2.30 -29.82
CA GLU A 150 -1.06 -1.96 -28.41
C GLU A 150 -1.70 -2.99 -27.47
N ILE A 151 -2.94 -3.43 -27.74
CA ILE A 151 -3.59 -4.46 -26.92
C ILE A 151 -2.79 -5.76 -26.96
N ILE A 152 -2.30 -6.15 -28.14
CA ILE A 152 -1.51 -7.38 -28.33
C ILE A 152 -0.19 -7.34 -27.54
N ILE A 153 0.44 -6.17 -27.45
CA ILE A 153 1.74 -6.01 -26.80
C ILE A 153 1.59 -5.79 -25.30
N GLU A 154 0.68 -4.91 -24.88
CA GLU A 154 0.56 -4.46 -23.49
C GLU A 154 -0.33 -5.38 -22.65
N TYR A 155 -1.28 -6.10 -23.27
CA TYR A 155 -2.26 -6.91 -22.56
C TYR A 155 -2.25 -8.39 -23.00
N PRO A 156 -1.12 -9.12 -22.89
CA PRO A 156 -0.92 -10.51 -23.34
C PRO A 156 -1.94 -11.55 -22.84
N GLY A 157 -2.68 -11.25 -21.77
CA GLY A 157 -3.69 -12.13 -21.19
C GLY A 157 -5.12 -11.59 -21.26
N SER A 158 -5.36 -10.48 -21.95
CA SER A 158 -6.71 -9.91 -22.09
C SER A 158 -7.61 -10.86 -22.88
N GLU A 159 -8.87 -10.94 -22.48
CA GLU A 159 -9.91 -11.61 -23.26
C GLU A 159 -10.11 -10.97 -24.64
N LYS A 160 -9.65 -9.73 -24.86
CA LYS A 160 -9.71 -9.03 -26.16
C LYS A 160 -8.50 -9.27 -27.06
N MET A 161 -7.48 -9.97 -26.59
CA MET A 161 -6.27 -10.21 -27.37
C MET A 161 -6.58 -10.92 -28.69
N MET A 162 -7.32 -12.03 -28.64
CA MET A 162 -7.54 -12.88 -29.81
C MET A 162 -8.34 -12.13 -30.88
N GLU A 163 -9.38 -11.42 -30.45
CA GLU A 163 -10.22 -10.57 -31.27
C GLU A 163 -9.42 -9.42 -31.86
N SER A 164 -8.50 -8.82 -31.09
CA SER A 164 -7.63 -7.75 -31.58
C SER A 164 -6.68 -8.25 -32.68
N ILE A 165 -6.09 -9.45 -32.53
CA ILE A 165 -5.26 -10.04 -33.58
C ILE A 165 -6.09 -10.28 -34.85
N LEU A 166 -7.28 -10.84 -34.70
CA LEU A 166 -8.18 -11.07 -35.83
C LEU A 166 -8.57 -9.76 -36.52
N LYS A 167 -8.89 -8.73 -35.74
CA LYS A 167 -9.27 -7.39 -36.22
C LYS A 167 -8.12 -6.64 -36.88
N SER A 168 -6.88 -6.83 -36.44
CA SER A 168 -5.70 -6.35 -37.19
C SER A 168 -5.67 -6.93 -38.62
N GLY A 169 -5.99 -8.22 -38.78
CA GLY A 169 -6.09 -8.85 -40.10
C GLY A 169 -7.19 -8.24 -40.96
N PHE A 170 -8.34 -7.93 -40.36
CA PHE A 170 -9.40 -7.18 -41.03
C PHE A 170 -8.96 -5.78 -41.45
N SER A 171 -8.28 -5.02 -40.57
CA SER A 171 -7.77 -3.68 -40.90
C SER A 171 -6.82 -3.72 -42.09
N TYR A 172 -5.87 -4.66 -42.12
CA TYR A 172 -4.98 -4.83 -43.26
C TYR A 172 -5.73 -5.15 -44.56
N GLN A 173 -6.76 -6.00 -44.47
CA GLN A 173 -7.58 -6.34 -45.62
C GLN A 173 -8.33 -5.11 -46.18
N GLU A 174 -8.95 -4.30 -45.33
CA GLU A 174 -9.65 -3.08 -45.75
C GLU A 174 -8.69 -2.00 -46.27
N MET A 175 -7.43 -1.99 -45.79
CA MET A 175 -6.34 -1.17 -46.35
C MET A 175 -5.80 -1.69 -47.69
N GLY A 176 -6.22 -2.89 -48.12
CA GLY A 176 -5.74 -3.53 -49.36
C GLY A 176 -4.40 -4.26 -49.22
N ASP A 177 -3.80 -4.30 -48.03
CA ASP A 177 -2.60 -5.10 -47.77
C ASP A 177 -2.97 -6.56 -47.48
N LEU A 178 -3.34 -7.25 -48.55
CA LEU A 178 -3.77 -8.65 -48.48
C LEU A 178 -2.66 -9.59 -47.99
N SER A 179 -1.39 -9.24 -48.21
CA SER A 179 -0.24 -10.04 -47.77
C SER A 179 -0.14 -10.05 -46.25
N SER A 180 -0.23 -8.87 -45.62
CA SER A 180 -0.25 -8.75 -44.17
C SER A 180 -1.53 -9.36 -43.57
N ALA A 181 -2.68 -9.17 -44.21
CA ALA A 181 -3.94 -9.77 -43.77
C ALA A 181 -3.86 -11.31 -43.75
N GLU A 182 -3.35 -11.93 -44.82
CA GLU A 182 -3.13 -13.38 -44.90
C GLU A 182 -2.20 -13.88 -43.78
N ALA A 183 -1.07 -13.21 -43.55
CA ALA A 183 -0.15 -13.59 -42.49
C ALA A 183 -0.80 -13.55 -41.10
N ILE A 184 -1.64 -12.54 -40.83
CA ILE A 184 -2.38 -12.42 -39.58
C ILE A 184 -3.46 -13.50 -39.45
N PHE A 185 -4.25 -13.75 -40.51
CA PHE A 185 -5.27 -14.80 -40.45
C PHE A 185 -4.65 -16.20 -40.26
N MET A 186 -3.53 -16.49 -40.93
CA MET A 186 -2.77 -17.73 -40.68
C MET A 186 -2.28 -17.83 -39.24
N ARG A 187 -1.81 -16.71 -38.66
CA ARG A 187 -1.43 -16.67 -37.24
C ARG A 187 -2.61 -17.00 -36.33
N VAL A 188 -3.79 -16.42 -36.56
CA VAL A 188 -4.99 -16.71 -35.75
C VAL A 188 -5.35 -18.20 -35.81
N ILE A 189 -5.31 -18.82 -36.99
CA ILE A 189 -5.61 -20.24 -37.19
C ILE A 189 -4.59 -21.12 -36.45
N ARG A 190 -3.31 -20.77 -36.53
CA ARG A 190 -2.23 -21.52 -35.89
C ARG A 190 -2.26 -21.39 -34.36
N ASP A 191 -2.43 -20.17 -33.86
CA ASP A 191 -2.31 -19.86 -32.43
C ASP A 191 -3.62 -20.18 -31.68
N TYR A 192 -4.78 -20.16 -32.36
CA TYR A 192 -6.11 -20.36 -31.76
C TYR A 192 -7.01 -21.33 -32.55
N PRO A 193 -6.59 -22.56 -32.89
CA PRO A 193 -7.22 -23.42 -33.89
C PRO A 193 -8.69 -23.85 -33.63
N ASN A 194 -9.19 -23.73 -32.40
CA ASN A 194 -10.56 -24.13 -32.03
C ASN A 194 -11.45 -22.93 -31.60
N SER A 195 -11.07 -21.71 -31.96
CA SER A 195 -11.85 -20.52 -31.63
C SER A 195 -12.77 -20.08 -32.76
N SER A 196 -13.80 -19.31 -32.42
CA SER A 196 -14.62 -18.59 -33.41
C SER A 196 -13.77 -17.69 -34.31
N ALA A 197 -12.72 -17.07 -33.75
CA ALA A 197 -11.76 -16.26 -34.48
C ALA A 197 -11.03 -17.06 -35.56
N SER A 198 -10.61 -18.29 -35.26
CA SER A 198 -9.98 -19.17 -36.26
C SER A 198 -10.93 -19.53 -37.40
N SER A 199 -12.18 -19.91 -37.09
CA SER A 199 -13.18 -20.19 -38.12
C SER A 199 -13.44 -18.99 -39.04
N LEU A 200 -13.49 -17.78 -38.47
CA LEU A 200 -13.66 -16.55 -39.24
C LEU A 200 -12.41 -16.21 -40.07
N ALA A 201 -11.22 -16.41 -39.51
CA ALA A 201 -9.95 -16.23 -40.23
C ALA A 201 -9.84 -17.16 -41.45
N GLU A 202 -10.22 -18.44 -41.31
CA GLU A 202 -10.25 -19.39 -42.43
C GLU A 202 -11.19 -18.94 -43.56
N GLU A 203 -12.37 -18.42 -43.21
CA GLU A 203 -13.32 -17.92 -44.20
C GLU A 203 -12.73 -16.76 -45.01
N ARG A 204 -12.06 -15.83 -44.33
CA ARG A 204 -11.43 -14.67 -44.96
C ARG A 204 -10.23 -15.05 -45.81
N LEU A 205 -9.40 -15.97 -45.32
CA LEU A 205 -8.25 -16.46 -46.07
C LEU A 205 -8.68 -17.10 -47.41
N LYS A 206 -9.76 -17.90 -47.41
CA LYS A 206 -10.33 -18.47 -48.64
C LYS A 206 -10.83 -17.41 -49.62
N LYS A 207 -11.24 -16.23 -49.15
CA LYS A 207 -11.67 -15.12 -50.03
C LYS A 207 -10.48 -14.37 -50.63
N ILE A 208 -9.38 -14.22 -49.89
CA ILE A 208 -8.15 -13.58 -50.36
C ILE A 208 -7.45 -14.43 -51.43
N GLN A 209 -7.45 -15.75 -51.25
CA GLN A 209 -6.75 -16.70 -52.14
C GLN A 209 -7.54 -17.08 -53.41
N ARG A 210 -8.74 -16.54 -53.61
CA ARG A 210 -9.60 -16.81 -54.78
C ARG A 210 -9.40 -15.76 -55.85
#